data_AF-A0AA36MPH4-F1
#
_entry.id   AF-A0AA36MPH4-F1
#
_cell.length_a   1.000
_cell.length_b   1.000
_cell.length_c   1.000
_cell.angle_alpha   90.00
_cell.angle_beta   90.00
_cell.angle_gamma   90.00
#
_symmetry.space_group_name_H-M   'P 1'
#
loop_
_entity.id
_entity.type
_entity.pdbx_description
1 polymer ?
#
loop_
_entity_poly.entity_id
_entity_poly.type
_entity_poly.pdbx_seq_one_letter_code
_entity_poly.pdbx_strand_id
1 'polypeptide(L)'
;MGGGASSAVAFSAAAGKMEEKDLEEIVKNLDKEALKKLQGVVNRVADGSMDASKDASSSKEWHNAKEASSMKQAIFMWNPSQVYEAMWEDGIEWALPKDENGTRKGTDGTDLLTKKIFAEEQQNKWESRLKSKALFFFHDQVAADVPYVPPESARPHAVYLWTESETLKALKEIGVDTHNFDGQKLLKVGLKDMMWAFEAADMVEAEGKKFFEAVAKFMQSEK
;
A
#
# COMPACT_ATOMS: atom_id res chain seq x y z
N MET A 1 0.74 -23.96 -24.98
CA MET A 1 1.80 -22.95 -25.21
C MET A 1 1.17 -21.58 -24.96
N GLY A 2 1.48 -20.95 -23.84
CA GLY A 2 0.89 -19.67 -23.45
C GLY A 2 1.88 -18.90 -22.58
N GLY A 3 2.68 -18.04 -23.22
CA GLY A 3 3.65 -17.18 -22.57
C GLY A 3 3.57 -15.80 -23.22
N GLY A 4 2.72 -14.93 -22.66
CA GLY A 4 2.54 -13.56 -23.15
C GLY A 4 2.65 -12.49 -22.07
N ALA A 5 2.82 -12.87 -20.79
CA ALA A 5 2.84 -11.93 -19.67
C ALA A 5 4.26 -11.49 -19.24
N SER A 6 5.32 -12.16 -19.70
CA SER A 6 6.70 -11.85 -19.30
C SER A 6 7.42 -10.82 -20.18
N SER A 7 6.82 -10.33 -21.26
CA SER A 7 7.50 -9.45 -22.22
C SER A 7 7.44 -7.96 -21.87
N ALA A 8 6.38 -7.49 -21.20
CA ALA A 8 6.19 -6.05 -20.94
C ALA A 8 7.12 -5.52 -19.83
N VAL A 9 7.38 -6.30 -18.78
CA VAL A 9 8.26 -5.89 -17.66
C VAL A 9 9.74 -6.02 -18.04
N ALA A 10 10.09 -6.98 -18.91
CA ALA A 10 11.43 -7.07 -19.50
C ALA A 10 11.74 -5.90 -20.47
N PHE A 11 10.71 -5.26 -21.02
CA PHE A 11 10.86 -4.17 -21.98
C PHE A 11 11.32 -2.85 -21.35
N SER A 12 10.76 -2.50 -20.19
CA SER A 12 11.11 -1.26 -19.49
C SER A 12 12.55 -1.25 -18.96
N ALA A 13 13.12 -2.43 -18.70
CA ALA A 13 14.52 -2.57 -18.29
C ALA A 13 15.52 -2.56 -19.48
N ALA A 14 15.07 -2.88 -20.70
CA ALA A 14 15.92 -3.00 -21.89
C ALA A 14 15.91 -1.77 -22.81
N ALA A 15 14.91 -0.89 -22.71
CA ALA A 15 14.77 0.29 -23.57
C ALA A 15 15.90 1.32 -23.41
N GLY A 16 16.65 1.30 -22.30
CA GLY A 16 17.81 2.18 -22.09
C GLY A 16 19.08 1.79 -22.88
N LYS A 17 19.07 0.66 -23.61
CA LYS A 17 20.24 0.12 -24.33
C LYS A 17 19.97 -0.28 -25.80
N MET A 18 18.78 -0.04 -26.33
CA MET A 18 18.43 -0.39 -27.72
C MET A 18 18.73 0.76 -28.68
N GLU A 19 19.23 0.43 -29.87
CA GLU A 19 19.42 1.40 -30.94
C GLU A 19 18.05 1.83 -31.52
N GLU A 20 17.98 3.06 -32.02
CA GLU A 20 16.76 3.72 -32.49
C GLU A 20 15.99 2.90 -33.56
N LYS A 21 16.71 2.07 -34.33
CA LYS A 21 16.12 1.18 -35.35
C LYS A 21 15.34 0.01 -34.76
N ASP A 22 15.75 -0.50 -33.60
CA ASP A 22 15.04 -1.60 -32.93
C ASP A 22 13.73 -1.09 -32.32
N LEU A 23 13.74 0.14 -31.79
CA LEU A 23 12.53 0.81 -31.28
C LEU A 23 11.48 1.03 -32.38
N GLU A 24 11.89 1.38 -33.60
CA GLU A 24 10.96 1.55 -34.73
C GLU A 24 10.30 0.24 -35.16
N GLU A 25 11.01 -0.89 -35.09
CA GLU A 25 10.46 -2.20 -35.44
C GLU A 25 9.46 -2.71 -34.39
N ILE A 26 9.71 -2.41 -33.12
CA ILE A 26 8.81 -2.69 -31.99
C ILE A 26 7.52 -1.85 -32.10
N VAL A 27 7.64 -0.57 -32.44
CA VAL A 27 6.49 0.32 -32.66
C VAL A 27 5.64 -0.14 -33.85
N LYS A 28 6.26 -0.70 -34.90
CA LYS A 28 5.54 -1.30 -36.05
C LYS A 28 4.80 -2.59 -35.71
N ASN A 29 5.25 -3.34 -34.70
CA ASN A 29 4.63 -4.59 -34.24
C ASN A 29 3.66 -4.41 -33.06
N LEU A 30 3.48 -3.18 -32.55
CA LEU A 30 2.48 -2.88 -31.54
C LEU A 30 1.10 -2.70 -32.19
N ASP A 31 0.15 -3.52 -31.74
CA ASP A 31 -1.21 -3.54 -32.27
C ASP A 31 -1.90 -2.18 -32.12
N LYS A 32 -2.79 -1.81 -33.05
CA LYS A 32 -3.40 -0.47 -33.12
C LYS A 32 -4.15 -0.07 -31.84
N GLU A 33 -4.61 -1.04 -31.06
CA GLU A 33 -5.19 -0.82 -29.73
C GLU A 33 -4.16 -0.40 -28.67
N ALA A 34 -2.96 -0.98 -28.68
CA ALA A 34 -1.88 -0.62 -27.76
C ALA A 34 -1.34 0.77 -28.05
N LEU A 35 -1.21 1.12 -29.34
CA LEU A 35 -0.85 2.47 -29.78
C LEU A 35 -1.91 3.50 -29.36
N LYS A 36 -3.22 3.22 -29.53
CA LYS A 36 -4.29 4.12 -29.04
C LYS A 36 -4.26 4.32 -27.53
N LYS A 37 -3.98 3.28 -26.75
CA LYS A 37 -3.88 3.37 -25.29
C LYS A 37 -2.68 4.20 -24.85
N LEU A 38 -1.52 4.02 -25.49
CA LEU A 38 -0.33 4.84 -25.23
C LEU A 38 -0.53 6.30 -25.66
N GLN A 39 -1.16 6.55 -26.81
CA GLN A 39 -1.51 7.90 -27.25
C GLN A 39 -2.47 8.61 -26.28
N GLY A 40 -3.42 7.87 -25.70
CA GLY A 40 -4.31 8.38 -24.65
C GLY A 40 -3.60 8.67 -23.31
N VAL A 41 -2.45 8.04 -23.03
CA VAL A 41 -1.61 8.34 -21.86
C VAL A 41 -0.70 9.53 -22.15
N VAL A 42 -0.09 9.58 -23.34
CA VAL A 42 0.78 10.68 -23.77
C VAL A 42 0.02 12.00 -23.87
N ASN A 43 -1.21 12.01 -24.40
CA ASN A 43 -2.04 13.22 -24.44
C ASN A 43 -2.45 13.70 -23.04
N ARG A 44 -2.64 12.80 -22.07
CA ARG A 44 -2.93 13.16 -20.67
C ARG A 44 -1.72 13.75 -19.94
N VAL A 45 -0.51 13.42 -20.37
CA VAL A 45 0.75 13.99 -19.84
C VAL A 45 1.07 15.32 -20.54
N ALA A 46 0.78 15.44 -21.83
CA ALA A 46 1.05 16.65 -22.63
C ALA A 46 0.12 17.83 -22.29
N ASP A 47 -1.13 17.57 -21.88
CA ASP A 47 -2.10 18.63 -21.54
C ASP A 47 -1.90 19.24 -20.14
N GLY A 48 -0.82 18.91 -19.42
CA GLY A 48 -0.49 19.57 -18.15
C GLY A 48 -1.54 19.41 -17.04
N SER A 49 -2.47 18.45 -17.17
CA SER A 49 -3.53 18.14 -16.20
C SER A 49 -3.05 17.29 -15.02
N MET A 50 -1.73 17.17 -14.81
CA MET A 50 -1.17 16.71 -13.53
C MET A 50 -0.98 17.88 -12.58
N ASP A 51 -2.06 18.62 -12.33
CA ASP A 51 -2.20 19.33 -11.07
C ASP A 51 -2.83 18.32 -10.09
N ALA A 52 -2.02 17.37 -9.60
CA ALA A 52 -2.40 16.41 -8.57
C ALA A 52 -2.67 17.08 -7.20
N SER A 53 -3.01 18.36 -7.19
CA SER A 53 -3.25 19.19 -6.01
C SER A 53 -4.67 19.74 -5.92
N LYS A 54 -5.59 19.48 -6.87
CA LYS A 54 -6.92 20.14 -6.86
C LYS A 54 -8.18 19.27 -6.84
N ASP A 55 -8.08 17.95 -6.99
CA ASP A 55 -9.24 17.05 -6.81
C ASP A 55 -9.18 16.23 -5.51
N ALA A 56 -8.51 16.77 -4.49
CA ALA A 56 -8.79 16.44 -3.10
C ALA A 56 -10.08 17.15 -2.64
N SER A 57 -11.17 17.01 -3.39
CA SER A 57 -12.46 17.55 -2.96
C SER A 57 -13.07 16.61 -1.94
N SER A 58 -12.99 17.05 -0.67
CA SER A 58 -13.69 16.59 0.53
C SER A 58 -13.13 15.42 1.37
N SER A 59 -11.82 15.12 1.33
CA SER A 59 -11.23 14.36 2.44
C SER A 59 -10.96 15.32 3.61
N LYS A 60 -11.79 15.30 4.66
CA LYS A 60 -11.52 15.97 5.94
C LYS A 60 -10.05 15.75 6.31
N GLU A 61 -9.34 16.82 6.63
CA GLU A 61 -7.93 16.78 7.01
C GLU A 61 -7.82 16.17 8.40
N TRP A 62 -7.35 14.93 8.48
CA TRP A 62 -7.26 14.20 9.75
C TRP A 62 -5.87 14.35 10.36
N HIS A 63 -5.83 14.90 11.59
CA HIS A 63 -4.63 15.09 12.40
C HIS A 63 -3.48 15.79 11.65
N ASN A 64 -2.29 15.20 11.64
CA ASN A 64 -1.08 15.71 11.01
C ASN A 64 -0.78 15.01 9.67
N ALA A 65 -1.78 14.45 8.99
CA ALA A 65 -1.58 13.70 7.74
C ALA A 65 -0.88 14.49 6.62
N LYS A 66 -0.93 15.84 6.66
CA LYS A 66 -0.19 16.73 5.75
C LYS A 66 1.28 16.92 6.10
N GLU A 67 1.64 16.74 7.38
CA GLU A 67 2.99 16.96 7.92
C GLU A 67 3.76 15.65 8.08
N ALA A 68 3.07 14.51 8.14
CA ALA A 68 3.68 13.19 8.16
C ALA A 68 4.42 12.91 6.85
N SER A 69 5.76 12.93 6.89
CA SER A 69 6.60 12.70 5.73
C SER A 69 6.40 11.25 5.23
N SER A 70 5.79 11.10 4.05
CA SER A 70 5.54 9.82 3.36
C SER A 70 4.46 8.90 3.96
N MET A 71 3.20 9.29 3.80
CA MET A 71 2.01 8.42 4.01
C MET A 71 1.76 7.45 2.83
N LYS A 72 2.78 7.09 2.04
CA LYS A 72 2.60 6.31 0.80
C LYS A 72 1.96 4.94 1.05
N GLN A 73 2.32 4.30 2.17
CA GLN A 73 1.79 3.00 2.56
C GLN A 73 0.49 3.10 3.37
N ALA A 74 -0.04 4.30 3.62
CA ALA A 74 -1.29 4.50 4.36
C ALA A 74 -2.50 4.16 3.49
N ILE A 75 -2.83 2.86 3.41
CA ILE A 75 -3.91 2.35 2.55
C ILE A 75 -5.24 3.10 2.80
N PHE A 76 -5.55 3.46 4.04
CA PHE A 76 -6.77 4.19 4.39
C PHE A 76 -6.89 5.60 3.76
N MET A 77 -5.81 6.14 3.19
CA MET A 77 -5.81 7.41 2.44
C MET A 77 -5.90 7.21 0.92
N TRP A 78 -5.85 5.98 0.41
CA TRP A 78 -5.81 5.73 -1.02
C TRP A 78 -7.13 6.08 -1.70
N ASN A 79 -7.04 6.84 -2.78
CA ASN A 79 -8.16 7.04 -3.70
C ASN A 79 -8.35 5.81 -4.61
N PRO A 80 -9.48 5.72 -5.35
CA PRO A 80 -9.73 4.57 -6.23
C PRO A 80 -8.66 4.32 -7.29
N SER A 81 -7.97 5.35 -7.78
CA SER A 81 -6.89 5.20 -8.76
C SER A 81 -5.65 4.55 -8.13
N GLN A 82 -5.28 4.95 -6.91
CA GLN A 82 -4.16 4.37 -6.16
C GLN A 82 -4.45 2.92 -5.77
N VAL A 83 -5.70 2.62 -5.37
CA VAL A 83 -6.13 1.24 -5.12
C VAL A 83 -5.98 0.40 -6.38
N TYR A 84 -6.47 0.89 -7.53
CA TYR A 84 -6.34 0.18 -8.80
C TYR A 84 -4.89 -0.11 -9.15
N GLU A 85 -4.01 0.89 -9.05
CA GLU A 85 -2.58 0.78 -9.35
C GLU A 85 -1.92 -0.28 -8.47
N ALA A 86 -2.13 -0.23 -7.16
CA ALA A 86 -1.59 -1.22 -6.22
C ALA A 86 -2.11 -2.64 -6.52
N MET A 87 -3.40 -2.79 -6.84
CA MET A 87 -3.96 -4.11 -7.17
C MET A 87 -3.45 -4.65 -8.52
N TRP A 88 -3.16 -3.75 -9.48
CA TRP A 88 -2.59 -4.10 -10.79
C TRP A 88 -1.15 -4.61 -10.65
N GLU A 89 -0.32 -3.93 -9.86
CA GLU A 89 1.04 -4.38 -9.56
C GLU A 89 1.05 -5.78 -8.93
N ASP A 90 0.01 -6.12 -8.17
CA ASP A 90 -0.14 -7.41 -7.50
C ASP A 90 -0.88 -8.47 -8.34
N GLY A 91 -1.39 -8.13 -9.53
CA GLY A 91 -2.12 -9.04 -10.42
C GLY A 91 -3.45 -9.57 -9.84
N ILE A 92 -4.06 -8.82 -8.93
CA ILE A 92 -5.36 -9.14 -8.29
C ILE A 92 -6.44 -8.11 -8.61
N GLU A 93 -6.18 -7.23 -9.56
CA GLU A 93 -7.02 -6.09 -9.93
C GLU A 93 -8.39 -6.50 -10.46
N TRP A 94 -8.48 -7.69 -11.04
CA TRP A 94 -9.72 -8.29 -11.54
C TRP A 94 -10.68 -8.68 -10.42
N ALA A 95 -10.21 -8.76 -9.18
CA ALA A 95 -11.02 -9.04 -8.01
C ALA A 95 -11.72 -7.78 -7.44
N LEU A 96 -11.40 -6.59 -7.98
CA LEU A 96 -12.14 -5.38 -7.64
C LEU A 96 -13.57 -5.43 -8.22
N PRO A 97 -14.57 -4.93 -7.48
CA PRO A 97 -15.96 -5.05 -7.85
C PRO A 97 -16.24 -4.21 -9.10
N LYS A 98 -17.08 -4.73 -9.98
CA LYS A 98 -17.56 -4.02 -11.18
C LYS A 98 -19.00 -3.58 -10.97
N ASP A 99 -19.36 -2.46 -11.58
CA ASP A 99 -20.74 -2.06 -11.72
C ASP A 99 -21.47 -2.90 -12.78
N GLU A 100 -22.76 -2.62 -12.96
CA GLU A 100 -23.64 -3.27 -13.95
C GLU A 100 -23.16 -3.12 -15.40
N ASN A 101 -22.32 -2.13 -15.69
CA ASN A 101 -21.74 -1.86 -17.01
C ASN A 101 -20.36 -2.52 -17.19
N GLY A 102 -19.91 -3.30 -16.21
CA GLY A 102 -18.58 -3.92 -16.23
C GLY A 102 -17.43 -2.95 -15.94
N THR A 103 -17.72 -1.70 -15.55
CA THR A 103 -16.75 -0.70 -15.15
C THR A 103 -16.34 -0.94 -13.71
N ARG A 104 -15.06 -0.81 -13.36
CA ARG A 104 -14.64 -1.03 -11.98
C ARG A 104 -15.23 0.05 -11.08
N LYS A 105 -15.95 -0.39 -10.05
CA LYS A 105 -16.53 0.47 -9.03
C LYS A 105 -15.39 1.21 -8.32
N GLY A 106 -15.60 2.49 -8.02
CA GLY A 106 -14.62 3.31 -7.30
C GLY A 106 -14.42 2.83 -5.86
N THR A 107 -13.63 1.77 -5.67
CA THR A 107 -13.22 1.26 -4.36
C THR A 107 -12.08 2.11 -3.83
N ASP A 108 -12.33 2.90 -2.80
CA ASP A 108 -11.29 3.62 -2.07
C ASP A 108 -10.56 2.70 -1.06
N GLY A 109 -9.48 3.19 -0.47
CA GLY A 109 -8.69 2.41 0.47
C GLY A 109 -9.42 2.05 1.76
N THR A 110 -10.39 2.88 2.20
CA THR A 110 -11.21 2.54 3.38
C THR A 110 -12.13 1.36 3.07
N ASP A 111 -12.70 1.33 1.87
CA ASP A 111 -13.51 0.21 1.39
C ASP A 111 -12.68 -1.08 1.31
N LEU A 112 -11.45 -0.97 0.82
CA LEU A 112 -10.52 -2.11 0.72
C LEU A 112 -10.16 -2.73 2.07
N LEU A 113 -10.13 -1.91 3.13
CA LEU A 113 -9.78 -2.32 4.49
C LEU A 113 -10.98 -2.85 5.29
N THR A 114 -12.21 -2.40 5.01
CA THR A 114 -13.38 -2.76 5.83
C THR A 114 -14.40 -3.66 5.14
N LYS A 115 -14.48 -3.65 3.80
CA LYS A 115 -15.45 -4.45 3.06
C LYS A 115 -14.85 -5.79 2.66
N LYS A 116 -15.65 -6.86 2.73
CA LYS A 116 -15.29 -8.16 2.16
C LYS A 116 -15.48 -8.10 0.64
N ILE A 117 -14.47 -7.55 -0.04
CA ILE A 117 -14.48 -7.33 -1.50
C ILE A 117 -14.02 -8.58 -2.24
N PHE A 118 -13.08 -9.32 -1.64
CA PHE A 118 -12.45 -10.47 -2.25
C PHE A 118 -13.21 -11.78 -1.97
N ALA A 119 -13.19 -12.70 -2.92
CA ALA A 119 -13.49 -14.09 -2.64
C ALA A 119 -12.34 -14.71 -1.80
N GLU A 120 -12.61 -15.86 -1.17
CA GLU A 120 -11.77 -16.44 -0.11
C GLU A 120 -10.32 -16.70 -0.57
N GLU A 121 -10.13 -17.17 -1.80
CA GLU A 121 -8.81 -17.45 -2.36
C GLU A 121 -7.95 -16.18 -2.56
N GLN A 122 -8.58 -15.05 -2.89
CA GLN A 122 -7.92 -13.76 -3.10
C GLN A 122 -7.76 -12.99 -1.79
N GLN A 123 -8.66 -13.22 -0.83
CA GLN A 123 -8.61 -12.64 0.51
C GLN A 123 -7.28 -12.98 1.18
N ASN A 124 -6.82 -14.24 1.11
CA ASN A 124 -5.54 -14.63 1.72
C ASN A 124 -4.33 -13.90 1.11
N LYS A 125 -4.32 -13.71 -0.22
CA LYS A 125 -3.27 -12.94 -0.90
C LYS A 125 -3.32 -11.47 -0.48
N TRP A 126 -4.50 -10.89 -0.44
CA TRP A 126 -4.68 -9.51 0.03
C TRP A 126 -4.24 -9.34 1.48
N GLU A 127 -4.60 -10.26 2.37
CA GLU A 127 -4.24 -10.17 3.79
C GLU A 127 -2.73 -10.24 4.02
N SER A 128 -2.03 -11.11 3.29
CA SER A 128 -0.56 -11.13 3.33
C SER A 128 0.05 -9.81 2.85
N ARG A 129 -0.51 -9.20 1.80
CA ARG A 129 -0.07 -7.88 1.32
C ARG A 129 -0.35 -6.76 2.31
N LEU A 130 -1.54 -6.78 2.91
CA LEU A 130 -1.97 -5.81 3.90
C LEU A 130 -1.00 -5.76 5.08
N LYS A 131 -0.60 -6.94 5.58
CA LYS A 131 0.40 -7.09 6.62
C LYS A 131 1.74 -6.46 6.23
N SER A 132 2.28 -6.79 5.05
CA SER A 132 3.54 -6.21 4.59
C SER A 132 3.46 -4.70 4.41
N LYS A 133 2.35 -4.18 3.88
CA LYS A 133 2.11 -2.74 3.72
C LYS A 133 2.03 -2.04 5.07
N ALA A 134 1.40 -2.65 6.07
CA ALA A 134 1.33 -2.11 7.43
C ALA A 134 2.70 -2.10 8.11
N LEU A 135 3.50 -3.14 7.93
CA LEU A 135 4.88 -3.19 8.40
C LEU A 135 5.73 -2.07 7.76
N PHE A 136 5.67 -1.91 6.43
CA PHE A 136 6.36 -0.82 5.74
C PHE A 136 5.89 0.56 6.19
N PHE A 137 4.58 0.72 6.41
CA PHE A 137 4.04 1.95 6.98
C PHE A 137 4.65 2.26 8.35
N PHE A 138 4.76 1.27 9.25
CA PHE A 138 5.41 1.48 10.55
C PHE A 138 6.89 1.83 10.42
N HIS A 139 7.62 1.21 9.50
CA HIS A 139 9.00 1.62 9.22
C HIS A 139 9.08 3.06 8.70
N ASP A 140 8.17 3.48 7.81
CA ASP A 140 8.10 4.85 7.33
C ASP A 140 7.85 5.82 8.49
N GLN A 141 6.92 5.49 9.41
CA GLN A 141 6.61 6.34 10.56
C GLN A 141 7.77 6.44 11.56
N VAL A 142 8.57 5.38 11.69
CA VAL A 142 9.77 5.38 12.54
C VAL A 142 10.90 6.24 11.94
N ALA A 143 10.91 6.42 10.62
CA ALA A 143 11.87 7.26 9.91
C ALA A 143 11.37 8.70 9.71
N ALA A 144 10.09 8.98 9.93
CA ALA A 144 9.49 10.29 9.72
C ALA A 144 9.93 11.29 10.79
N ASP A 145 10.17 12.54 10.36
CA ASP A 145 10.47 13.65 11.28
C ASP A 145 9.30 13.93 12.24
N VAL A 146 8.08 13.82 11.70
CA VAL A 146 6.83 13.93 12.45
C VAL A 146 5.97 12.69 12.15
N PRO A 147 5.94 11.68 13.04
CA PRO A 147 5.12 10.49 12.85
C PRO A 147 3.63 10.81 12.84
N TYR A 148 2.85 10.02 12.10
CA TYR A 148 1.39 10.12 12.10
C TYR A 148 0.82 9.86 13.50
N VAL A 149 -0.12 10.71 13.94
CA VAL A 149 -0.87 10.49 15.19
C VAL A 149 -2.22 9.87 14.85
N PRO A 150 -2.45 8.59 15.21
CA PRO A 150 -3.70 7.91 14.87
C PRO A 150 -4.86 8.28 15.81
N PRO A 151 -6.11 8.01 15.40
CA PRO A 151 -7.25 8.09 16.31
C PRO A 151 -7.09 7.14 17.49
N GLU A 152 -7.72 7.46 18.62
CA GLU A 152 -7.62 6.69 19.87
C GLU A 152 -8.02 5.21 19.71
N SER A 153 -8.93 4.89 18.79
CA SER A 153 -9.32 3.50 18.47
C SER A 153 -8.19 2.68 17.83
N ALA A 154 -7.25 3.33 17.14
CA ALA A 154 -6.14 2.68 16.44
C ALA A 154 -4.80 2.80 17.19
N ARG A 155 -4.70 3.75 18.14
CA ARG A 155 -3.49 4.02 18.93
C ARG A 155 -2.88 2.78 19.61
N PRO A 156 -3.65 1.86 20.21
CA PRO A 156 -3.07 0.66 20.83
C PRO A 156 -2.32 -0.24 19.84
N HIS A 157 -2.66 -0.16 18.55
CA HIS A 157 -2.07 -0.98 17.49
C HIS A 157 -0.91 -0.27 16.77
N ALA A 158 -0.64 0.99 17.11
CA ALA A 158 0.39 1.80 16.47
C ALA A 158 1.78 1.50 17.06
N VAL A 159 2.41 0.41 16.61
CA VAL A 159 3.68 -0.11 17.16
C VAL A 159 4.77 0.97 17.24
N TYR A 160 4.88 1.85 16.25
CA TYR A 160 5.87 2.94 16.23
C TYR A 160 5.71 3.98 17.35
N LEU A 161 4.58 3.99 18.06
CA LEU A 161 4.30 4.83 19.23
C LEU A 161 4.33 4.08 20.56
N TRP A 162 4.56 2.76 20.55
CA TRP A 162 4.55 1.98 21.77
C TRP A 162 5.68 2.38 22.71
N THR A 163 5.31 2.55 23.98
CA THR A 163 6.24 2.68 25.08
C THR A 163 7.00 1.36 25.29
N GLU A 164 8.08 1.43 26.08
CA GLU A 164 8.80 0.23 26.50
C GLU A 164 7.87 -0.77 27.21
N SER A 165 7.00 -0.30 28.11
CA SER A 165 6.11 -1.20 28.85
C SER A 165 5.12 -1.94 27.93
N GLU A 166 4.58 -1.26 26.92
CA GLU A 166 3.65 -1.87 25.96
C GLU A 166 4.38 -2.88 25.07
N THR A 167 5.57 -2.51 24.59
CA THR A 167 6.40 -3.35 23.74
C THR A 167 6.82 -4.63 24.45
N LEU A 168 7.33 -4.52 25.69
CA LEU A 168 7.74 -5.67 26.48
C LEU A 168 6.57 -6.59 26.83
N LYS A 169 5.39 -6.02 27.07
CA LYS A 169 4.17 -6.82 27.28
C LYS A 169 3.84 -7.64 26.03
N ALA A 170 3.84 -7.03 24.86
CA ALA A 170 3.56 -7.72 23.60
C ALA A 170 4.60 -8.80 23.27
N LEU A 171 5.89 -8.52 23.49
CA LEU A 171 6.97 -9.51 23.29
C LEU A 171 6.84 -10.69 24.26
N LYS A 172 6.46 -10.45 25.51
CA LYS A 172 6.23 -11.51 26.48
C LYS A 172 5.08 -12.45 26.08
N GLU A 173 4.04 -11.93 25.44
CA GLU A 173 2.90 -12.73 24.96
C GLU A 173 3.31 -13.73 23.86
N ILE A 174 4.35 -13.42 23.09
CA ILE A 174 4.95 -14.33 22.10
C ILE A 174 6.14 -15.14 22.65
N GLY A 175 6.35 -15.14 23.97
CA GLY A 175 7.40 -15.91 24.62
C GLY A 175 8.81 -15.31 24.52
N VAL A 176 8.92 -14.04 24.12
CA VAL A 176 10.20 -13.32 24.05
C VAL A 176 10.43 -12.56 25.35
N ASP A 177 11.47 -12.96 26.08
CA ASP A 177 11.93 -12.25 27.27
C ASP A 177 13.10 -11.33 26.90
N THR A 178 12.85 -10.02 26.90
CA THR A 178 13.84 -9.00 26.58
C THR A 178 13.56 -7.73 27.38
N HIS A 179 14.48 -6.78 27.35
CA HIS A 179 14.41 -5.53 28.11
C HIS A 179 14.88 -4.35 27.25
N ASN A 180 14.52 -3.12 27.61
CA ASN A 180 14.97 -1.89 26.95
C ASN A 180 14.53 -1.72 25.48
N PHE A 181 13.46 -2.39 25.08
CA PHE A 181 12.84 -2.27 23.76
C PHE A 181 11.56 -1.45 23.85
N ASP A 182 11.55 -0.29 23.20
CA ASP A 182 10.35 0.42 22.80
C ASP A 182 9.95 0.02 21.37
N GLY A 183 8.79 0.48 20.91
CA GLY A 183 8.26 0.10 19.61
C GLY A 183 9.15 0.53 18.44
N GLN A 184 9.87 1.63 18.57
CA GLN A 184 10.80 2.09 17.53
C GLN A 184 12.05 1.21 17.46
N LYS A 185 12.63 0.84 18.60
CA LYS A 185 13.78 -0.08 18.66
C LYS A 185 13.39 -1.47 18.16
N LEU A 186 12.19 -1.93 18.48
CA LEU A 186 11.65 -3.17 17.96
C LEU A 186 11.65 -3.16 16.43
N LEU A 187 11.09 -2.10 15.83
CA LEU A 187 11.02 -1.94 14.37
C LEU A 187 12.40 -1.71 13.72
N LYS A 188 13.33 -0.98 14.35
CA LYS A 188 14.66 -0.70 13.74
C LYS A 188 15.61 -1.89 13.82
N VAL A 189 15.67 -2.55 14.97
CA VAL A 189 16.71 -3.51 15.35
C VAL A 189 16.12 -4.89 15.61
N GLY A 190 15.02 -4.95 16.37
CA GLY A 190 14.41 -6.21 16.79
C GLY A 190 14.00 -7.12 15.62
N LEU A 191 13.44 -6.53 14.56
CA LEU A 191 12.98 -7.29 13.38
C LEU A 191 14.09 -7.67 12.39
N LYS A 192 15.35 -7.25 12.61
CA LYS A 192 16.47 -7.52 11.68
C LYS A 192 17.56 -8.38 12.30
N ASP A 193 17.88 -8.13 13.56
CA ASP A 193 19.15 -8.57 14.15
C ASP A 193 18.95 -9.54 15.34
N MET A 194 17.71 -9.90 15.65
CA MET A 194 17.38 -10.74 16.81
C MET A 194 16.95 -12.15 16.42
N MET A 195 17.26 -13.10 17.29
CA MET A 195 16.95 -14.53 17.11
C MET A 195 15.44 -14.80 17.06
N TRP A 196 14.62 -13.90 17.62
CA TRP A 196 13.16 -13.94 17.67
C TRP A 196 12.48 -13.01 16.64
N ALA A 197 13.24 -12.51 15.66
CA ALA A 197 12.75 -11.53 14.70
C ALA A 197 11.52 -12.02 13.91
N PHE A 198 11.41 -13.32 13.66
CA PHE A 198 10.29 -13.90 12.91
C PHE A 198 8.97 -13.81 13.69
N GLU A 199 8.97 -14.23 14.95
CA GLU A 199 7.79 -14.19 15.82
C GLU A 199 7.35 -12.75 16.10
N ALA A 200 8.31 -11.84 16.29
CA ALA A 200 8.01 -10.43 16.44
C ALA A 200 7.50 -9.79 15.15
N ALA A 201 8.00 -10.20 13.97
CA ALA A 201 7.51 -9.68 12.70
C ALA A 201 6.04 -10.08 12.48
N ASP A 202 5.68 -11.35 12.71
CA ASP A 202 4.31 -11.83 12.62
C ASP A 202 3.37 -11.06 13.57
N MET A 203 3.81 -10.80 14.79
CA MET A 203 3.07 -10.00 15.76
C MET A 203 2.87 -8.55 15.29
N VAL A 204 3.94 -7.90 14.85
CA VAL A 204 3.90 -6.51 14.34
C VAL A 204 3.01 -6.41 13.11
N GLU A 205 3.08 -7.37 12.20
CA GLU A 205 2.20 -7.45 11.03
C GLU A 205 0.72 -7.61 11.42
N ALA A 206 0.42 -8.43 12.42
CA ALA A 206 -0.94 -8.60 12.93
C ALA A 206 -1.47 -7.31 13.58
N GLU A 207 -0.64 -6.60 14.34
CA GLU A 207 -0.98 -5.29 14.89
C GLU A 207 -1.15 -4.24 13.79
N GLY A 208 -0.31 -4.26 12.76
CA GLY A 208 -0.43 -3.40 11.59
C GLY A 208 -1.76 -3.57 10.86
N LYS A 209 -2.24 -4.80 10.70
CA LYS A 209 -3.58 -5.08 10.14
C LYS A 209 -4.68 -4.44 11.00
N LYS A 210 -4.66 -4.69 12.32
CA LYS A 210 -5.65 -4.12 13.27
C LYS A 210 -5.63 -2.60 13.26
N PHE A 211 -4.44 -2.01 13.18
CA PHE A 211 -4.24 -0.57 13.06
C PHE A 211 -4.98 -0.01 11.84
N PHE A 212 -4.71 -0.52 10.64
CA PHE A 212 -5.35 -0.05 9.42
C PHE A 212 -6.87 -0.24 9.43
N GLU A 213 -7.36 -1.38 9.91
CA GLU A 213 -8.80 -1.61 10.06
C GLU A 213 -9.45 -0.62 11.04
N ALA A 214 -8.80 -0.31 12.16
CA ALA A 214 -9.31 0.63 13.16
C ALA A 214 -9.36 2.06 12.61
N VAL A 215 -8.32 2.50 11.90
CA VAL A 215 -8.29 3.82 11.23
C VAL A 215 -9.38 3.90 10.16
N ALA A 216 -9.51 2.87 9.31
CA ALA A 216 -10.53 2.86 8.25
C ALA A 216 -11.96 2.89 8.81
N LYS A 217 -12.24 2.14 9.88
CA LYS A 217 -13.53 2.17 10.58
C LYS A 217 -13.83 3.55 11.15
N PHE A 218 -12.85 4.18 11.80
CA PHE A 218 -12.99 5.54 12.31
C PHE A 218 -13.31 6.54 11.18
N MET A 219 -12.58 6.46 10.07
CA MET A 219 -12.82 7.32 8.90
C MET A 219 -14.20 7.12 8.28
N GLN A 220 -14.75 5.90 8.31
CA GLN A 220 -16.09 5.61 7.82
C GLN A 220 -17.20 6.10 8.77
N SER A 221 -16.97 6.08 10.09
CA SER A 221 -17.94 6.61 11.07
C SER A 221 -18.07 8.14 11.06
N GLU A 222 -17.09 8.83 10.49
CA GLU A 222 -17.02 10.29 10.40
C GLU A 222 -17.51 10.87 9.06
N LYS A 223 -17.93 9.99 8.13
CA LYS A 223 -18.58 10.32 6.84
C LYS A 223 -20.08 10.46 7.03
#